data_AF-A0A699Z7W2-F1
#
_entry.id   AF-A0A699Z7W2-F1
#
_cell.length_a   1.000
_cell.length_b   1.000
_cell.length_c   1.000
_cell.angle_alpha   90.00
_cell.angle_beta   90.00
_cell.angle_gamma   90.00
#
_symmetry.space_group_name_H-M   'P 1'
#
loop_
_entity.id
_entity.type
_entity.pdbx_description
1 polymer ?
#
loop_
_entity_poly.entity_id
_entity_poly.type
_entity_poly.pdbx_seq_one_letter_code
_entity_poly.pdbx_strand_id
1 'polypeptide(L)'
;MELARQLGAAPLLVLSLSSPASPGHNPDLLPLTQDVLASLEFLTANSSSRWGAEREAQGQSQPLPLTHLVVGQDADCSQPWYAQAYQQLAAAVRASFPHLQLLACADLGPLPVMDGWELQAQLDPDTTARLGEALDAYQVTMVSSQGLLLPAQNPSQPWGKHHSLVVYSATHQPLETPAAQLHHLLRQHQGSLCAKDWQLLSSPADRGQVESSASCNDAACTHLILKLVNQGHMKQAVTVTVQHTVPPPAPSWWSQTPRVPRLLLAGSEATTWAVKGPDDAGPTFEHPSNQLFQAQPAQLTVVPTVSDNTHVSLIVQLLPHSFTVAHLHLAQEPHDPVP
;
A
#
# COMPACT_ATOMS: atom_id res chain seq x y z
N MET A 1 -22.48 0.78 -0.88
CA MET A 1 -22.57 0.75 0.60
C MET A 1 -22.55 -0.68 1.12
N GLU A 2 -23.54 -1.51 0.78
CA GLU A 2 -23.67 -2.86 1.34
C GLU A 2 -22.45 -3.77 1.09
N LEU A 3 -21.93 -3.78 -0.14
CA LEU A 3 -20.71 -4.54 -0.45
C LEU A 3 -19.52 -4.16 0.45
N ALA A 4 -19.33 -2.87 0.73
CA ALA A 4 -18.24 -2.42 1.61
C ALA A 4 -18.41 -2.98 3.04
N ARG A 5 -19.65 -3.02 3.55
CA ARG A 5 -19.95 -3.61 4.86
C ARG A 5 -19.69 -5.11 4.90
N GLN A 6 -20.15 -5.85 3.88
CA GLN A 6 -19.94 -7.28 3.80
C GLN A 6 -18.46 -7.65 3.72
N LEU A 7 -17.65 -6.81 3.09
CA LEU A 7 -16.20 -6.96 3.02
C LEU A 7 -15.46 -6.44 4.26
N GLY A 8 -16.13 -5.77 5.20
CA GLY A 8 -15.49 -5.06 6.30
C GLY A 8 -14.53 -3.95 5.82
N ALA A 9 -14.74 -3.43 4.63
CA ALA A 9 -13.87 -2.45 3.99
C ALA A 9 -14.33 -1.02 4.27
N ALA A 10 -13.37 -0.13 4.56
CA ALA A 10 -13.64 1.29 4.63
C ALA A 10 -13.94 1.82 3.21
N PRO A 11 -15.04 2.57 3.01
CA PRO A 11 -15.37 3.10 1.70
C PRO A 11 -14.54 4.35 1.38
N LEU A 12 -14.14 4.46 0.12
CA LEU A 12 -13.58 5.65 -0.49
C LEU A 12 -14.56 6.15 -1.54
N LEU A 13 -15.01 7.40 -1.43
CA LEU A 13 -15.90 8.00 -2.41
C LEU A 13 -15.08 8.87 -3.38
N VAL A 14 -15.31 8.68 -4.69
CA VAL A 14 -14.71 9.49 -5.76
C VAL A 14 -15.83 10.28 -6.44
N LEU A 15 -15.64 11.59 -6.58
CA LEU A 15 -16.59 12.48 -7.23
C LEU A 15 -16.06 12.89 -8.61
N SER A 16 -16.85 12.66 -9.67
CA SER A 16 -16.60 13.33 -10.96
C SER A 16 -17.09 14.77 -10.87
N LEU A 17 -16.28 15.72 -11.32
CA LEU A 17 -16.69 17.12 -11.43
C LEU A 17 -17.41 17.37 -12.75
N SER A 18 -16.98 16.74 -13.84
CA SER A 18 -17.68 16.82 -15.12
C SER A 18 -18.86 15.85 -15.20
N SER A 19 -19.82 16.17 -16.06
CA SER A 19 -20.98 15.32 -16.33
C SER A 19 -20.54 14.03 -17.06
N PRO A 20 -21.13 12.85 -16.76
CA PRO A 20 -20.87 11.63 -17.51
C PRO A 20 -21.13 11.76 -19.01
N ALA A 21 -22.08 12.61 -19.41
CA ALA A 21 -22.41 12.86 -20.81
C ALA A 21 -21.38 13.78 -21.52
N SER A 22 -20.54 14.48 -20.76
CA SER A 22 -19.52 15.40 -21.29
C SER A 22 -18.29 15.42 -20.37
N PRO A 23 -17.51 14.32 -20.32
CA PRO A 23 -16.33 14.24 -19.47
C PRO A 23 -15.34 15.37 -19.77
N GLY A 24 -14.69 15.90 -18.74
CA GLY A 24 -13.71 17.00 -18.82
C GLY A 24 -14.29 18.38 -19.13
N HIS A 25 -15.60 18.50 -19.37
CA HIS A 25 -16.21 19.82 -19.56
C HIS A 25 -16.37 20.54 -18.22
N ASN A 26 -16.13 21.85 -18.25
CA ASN A 26 -16.25 22.72 -17.08
C ASN A 26 -17.67 22.63 -16.48
N PRO A 27 -17.81 22.24 -15.20
CA PRO A 27 -19.12 22.08 -14.60
C PRO A 27 -19.77 23.40 -14.16
N ASP A 28 -21.09 23.36 -14.03
CA ASP A 28 -21.80 24.34 -13.20
C ASP A 28 -21.67 23.93 -11.73
N LEU A 29 -20.81 24.64 -10.99
CA LEU A 29 -20.43 24.26 -9.63
C LEU A 29 -21.55 24.45 -8.61
N LEU A 30 -22.51 25.34 -8.84
CA LEU A 30 -23.57 25.61 -7.87
C LEU A 30 -24.52 24.40 -7.69
N PRO A 31 -25.17 23.87 -8.74
CA PRO A 31 -25.98 22.66 -8.62
C PRO A 31 -25.13 21.44 -8.22
N LEU A 32 -23.91 21.31 -8.76
CA LEU A 32 -23.01 20.21 -8.40
C LEU A 32 -22.70 20.21 -6.89
N THR A 33 -22.42 21.37 -6.30
CA THR A 33 -22.13 21.48 -4.86
C THR A 33 -23.34 21.04 -4.03
N GLN A 34 -24.55 21.41 -4.43
CA GLN A 34 -25.77 21.00 -3.72
C GLN A 34 -25.98 19.49 -3.78
N ASP A 35 -25.78 18.88 -4.95
CA ASP A 35 -25.90 17.44 -5.15
C ASP A 35 -24.85 16.66 -4.35
N VAL A 36 -23.61 17.17 -4.30
CA VAL A 36 -22.53 16.57 -3.51
C VAL A 36 -22.85 16.63 -2.01
N LEU A 37 -23.28 17.79 -1.49
CA LEU A 37 -23.63 17.93 -0.07
C LEU A 37 -24.83 17.05 0.30
N ALA A 38 -25.85 16.96 -0.56
CA ALA A 38 -26.99 16.07 -0.39
C ALA A 38 -26.56 14.59 -0.39
N SER A 39 -25.67 14.21 -1.29
CA SER A 39 -25.14 12.84 -1.37
C SER A 39 -24.31 12.48 -0.15
N LEU A 40 -23.47 13.39 0.34
CA LEU A 40 -22.71 13.18 1.57
C LEU A 40 -23.64 13.09 2.80
N GLU A 41 -24.66 13.93 2.88
CA GLU A 41 -25.69 13.83 3.94
C GLU A 41 -26.42 12.48 3.87
N PHE A 42 -26.85 12.07 2.66
CA PHE A 42 -27.45 10.76 2.45
C PHE A 42 -26.55 9.63 2.93
N LEU A 43 -25.25 9.68 2.64
CA LEU A 43 -24.31 8.62 3.00
C LEU A 43 -23.95 8.61 4.49
N THR A 44 -23.79 9.77 5.13
CA THR A 44 -23.09 9.90 6.42
C THR A 44 -23.94 10.41 7.58
N ALA A 45 -25.08 11.07 7.31
CA ALA A 45 -25.91 11.63 8.36
C ALA A 45 -26.77 10.57 9.05
N ASN A 46 -27.20 10.83 10.28
CA ASN A 46 -28.21 10.00 10.94
C ASN A 46 -29.62 10.30 10.38
N SER A 47 -30.61 9.51 10.76
CA SER A 47 -31.99 9.67 10.25
C SER A 47 -32.79 10.86 10.78
N SER A 48 -32.18 11.73 11.61
CA SER A 48 -32.81 13.03 11.92
C SER A 48 -32.63 14.05 10.78
N SER A 49 -31.70 13.80 9.86
CA SER A 49 -31.51 14.64 8.67
C SER A 49 -32.45 14.22 7.55
N ARG A 50 -32.74 15.13 6.61
CA ARG A 50 -33.62 14.83 5.47
C ARG A 50 -33.11 13.65 4.66
N TRP A 51 -31.83 13.70 4.26
CA TRP A 51 -31.27 12.65 3.40
C TRP A 51 -30.89 11.39 4.17
N GLY A 52 -30.57 11.49 5.47
CA GLY A 52 -30.39 10.33 6.33
C GLY A 52 -31.69 9.56 6.59
N ALA A 53 -32.83 10.27 6.74
CA ALA A 53 -34.15 9.65 6.85
C ALA A 53 -34.53 8.91 5.56
N GLU A 54 -34.26 9.52 4.40
CA GLU A 54 -34.46 8.89 3.09
C GLU A 54 -33.60 7.63 2.93
N ARG A 55 -32.32 7.69 3.33
CA ARG A 55 -31.44 6.52 3.34
C ARG A 55 -32.01 5.39 4.20
N GLU A 56 -32.52 5.70 5.40
CA GLU A 56 -33.14 4.70 6.28
C GLU A 56 -34.42 4.11 5.65
N ALA A 57 -35.27 4.95 5.05
CA ALA A 57 -36.48 4.51 4.35
C ALA A 57 -36.16 3.57 3.17
N GLN A 58 -35.01 3.73 2.53
CA GLN A 58 -34.49 2.85 1.48
C GLN A 58 -33.80 1.57 2.03
N GLY A 59 -33.94 1.28 3.33
CA GLY A 59 -33.42 0.07 3.97
C GLY A 59 -31.95 0.15 4.38
N GLN A 60 -31.35 1.34 4.34
CA GLN A 60 -29.94 1.57 4.68
C GLN A 60 -29.84 2.37 5.99
N SER A 61 -30.28 1.78 7.11
CA SER A 61 -30.42 2.51 8.39
C SER A 61 -29.10 3.07 8.95
N GLN A 62 -28.01 2.31 8.84
CA GLN A 62 -26.71 2.75 9.36
C GLN A 62 -26.05 3.78 8.43
N PRO A 63 -25.51 4.89 8.96
CA PRO A 63 -24.61 5.75 8.21
C PRO A 63 -23.37 4.99 7.73
N LEU A 64 -22.78 5.47 6.64
CA LEU A 64 -21.51 4.98 6.14
C LEU A 64 -20.36 5.68 6.89
N PRO A 65 -19.37 4.95 7.45
CA PRO A 65 -18.22 5.55 8.11
C PRO A 65 -17.23 6.07 7.05
N LEU A 66 -17.61 7.12 6.34
CA LEU A 66 -16.79 7.74 5.30
C LEU A 66 -15.73 8.64 5.95
N THR A 67 -14.46 8.39 5.61
CA THR A 67 -13.32 9.17 6.14
C THR A 67 -12.63 9.99 5.07
N HIS A 68 -12.73 9.58 3.80
CA HIS A 68 -12.03 10.21 2.68
C HIS A 68 -13.00 10.50 1.52
N LEU A 69 -12.73 11.59 0.82
CA LEU A 69 -13.40 11.99 -0.40
C LEU A 69 -12.36 12.40 -1.43
N VAL A 70 -12.34 11.72 -2.57
CA VAL A 70 -11.59 12.18 -3.74
C VAL A 70 -12.49 13.09 -4.58
N VAL A 71 -12.00 14.29 -4.88
CA VAL A 71 -12.70 15.29 -5.67
C VAL A 71 -12.06 15.34 -7.05
N GLY A 72 -12.80 14.97 -8.09
CA GLY A 72 -12.33 14.81 -9.46
C GLY A 72 -12.11 13.33 -9.83
N GLN A 73 -12.25 13.04 -11.13
CA GLN A 73 -11.87 11.79 -11.77
C GLN A 73 -10.93 12.08 -12.94
N ASP A 74 -10.24 11.08 -13.51
CA ASP A 74 -9.24 11.20 -14.60
C ASP A 74 -9.52 12.29 -15.66
N ALA A 75 -10.76 12.39 -16.15
CA ALA A 75 -11.14 13.35 -17.17
C ALA A 75 -11.09 14.82 -16.70
N ASP A 76 -11.21 15.05 -15.39
CA ASP A 76 -11.17 16.35 -14.72
C ASP A 76 -9.73 16.76 -14.36
N CYS A 77 -8.89 15.82 -13.94
CA CYS A 77 -7.60 16.11 -13.27
C CYS A 77 -6.62 16.92 -14.13
N SER A 78 -6.69 16.75 -15.46
CA SER A 78 -5.85 17.47 -16.43
C SER A 78 -6.46 18.78 -16.94
N GLN A 79 -7.67 19.12 -16.48
CA GLN A 79 -8.39 20.28 -16.99
C GLN A 79 -7.90 21.59 -16.38
N PRO A 80 -7.82 22.67 -17.17
CA PRO A 80 -7.34 23.97 -16.67
C PRO A 80 -8.27 24.58 -15.61
N TRP A 81 -9.55 24.20 -15.59
CA TRP A 81 -10.54 24.68 -14.63
C TRP A 81 -10.51 23.92 -13.29
N TYR A 82 -9.84 22.76 -13.23
CA TYR A 82 -9.93 21.81 -12.13
C TYR A 82 -9.51 22.39 -10.79
N ALA A 83 -8.35 23.07 -10.72
CA ALA A 83 -7.85 23.62 -9.46
C ALA A 83 -8.83 24.61 -8.81
N GLN A 84 -9.45 25.49 -9.61
CA GLN A 84 -10.44 26.45 -9.13
C GLN A 84 -11.74 25.75 -8.69
N ALA A 85 -12.21 24.78 -9.48
CA ALA A 85 -13.40 23.99 -9.17
C ALA A 85 -13.22 23.18 -7.88
N TYR A 86 -12.07 22.52 -7.72
CA TYR A 86 -11.68 21.80 -6.52
C TYR A 86 -11.78 22.71 -5.29
N GLN A 87 -11.15 23.89 -5.31
CA GLN A 87 -11.15 24.79 -4.16
C GLN A 87 -12.56 25.21 -3.73
N GLN A 88 -13.43 25.54 -4.69
CA GLN A 88 -14.79 25.98 -4.40
C GLN A 88 -15.63 24.86 -3.79
N LEU A 89 -15.61 23.67 -4.40
CA LEU A 89 -16.37 22.52 -3.90
C LEU A 89 -15.81 22.03 -2.56
N ALA A 90 -14.49 21.91 -2.44
CA ALA A 90 -13.82 21.47 -1.21
C ALA A 90 -14.08 22.41 -0.04
N ALA A 91 -14.14 23.74 -0.27
CA ALA A 91 -14.51 24.69 0.77
C ALA A 91 -15.94 24.46 1.29
N ALA A 92 -16.90 24.23 0.39
CA ALA A 92 -18.30 23.95 0.76
C ALA A 92 -18.44 22.62 1.51
N VAL A 93 -17.75 21.58 1.04
CA VAL A 93 -17.71 20.28 1.71
C VAL A 93 -17.08 20.41 3.09
N ARG A 94 -15.92 21.07 3.22
CA ARG A 94 -15.24 21.25 4.51
C ARG A 94 -16.11 21.97 5.54
N ALA A 95 -16.88 22.96 5.10
CA ALA A 95 -17.79 23.70 5.98
C ALA A 95 -18.90 22.80 6.58
N SER A 96 -19.34 21.77 5.85
CA SER A 96 -20.44 20.89 6.27
C SER A 96 -19.96 19.55 6.85
N PHE A 97 -18.81 19.06 6.40
CA PHE A 97 -18.21 17.77 6.74
C PHE A 97 -16.73 17.94 7.12
N PRO A 98 -16.42 18.67 8.21
CA PRO A 98 -15.04 19.01 8.57
C PRO A 98 -14.15 17.80 8.92
N HIS A 99 -14.76 16.63 9.19
CA HIS A 99 -14.07 15.40 9.54
C HIS A 99 -13.56 14.61 8.31
N LEU A 100 -14.02 14.91 7.10
CA LEU A 100 -13.59 14.21 5.89
C LEU A 100 -12.21 14.69 5.46
N GLN A 101 -11.35 13.75 5.08
CA GLN A 101 -10.10 14.04 4.38
C GLN A 101 -10.37 14.24 2.88
N LEU A 102 -10.02 15.40 2.36
CA LEU A 102 -10.29 15.79 0.98
C LEU A 102 -9.05 15.62 0.12
N LEU A 103 -9.14 14.72 -0.86
CA LEU A 103 -8.05 14.40 -1.78
C LEU A 103 -8.37 14.96 -3.17
N ALA A 104 -7.41 15.60 -3.82
CA ALA A 104 -7.48 15.90 -5.25
C ALA A 104 -7.11 14.65 -6.08
N CYS A 105 -7.56 14.57 -7.33
CA CYS A 105 -7.18 13.51 -8.26
C CYS A 105 -5.88 13.82 -9.05
N ALA A 106 -5.24 14.95 -8.73
CA ALA A 106 -3.92 15.34 -9.24
C ALA A 106 -3.20 16.22 -8.21
N ASP A 107 -1.88 16.34 -8.38
CA ASP A 107 -1.08 17.31 -7.63
C ASP A 107 -1.45 18.75 -8.03
N LEU A 108 -2.04 19.49 -7.09
CA LEU A 108 -2.39 20.89 -7.23
C LEU A 108 -1.43 21.83 -6.47
N GLY A 109 -0.35 21.28 -5.90
CA GLY A 109 0.47 21.97 -4.92
C GLY A 109 -0.29 22.27 -3.62
N PRO A 110 0.29 23.09 -2.72
CA PRO A 110 -0.31 23.37 -1.41
C PRO A 110 -1.58 24.22 -1.55
N LEU A 111 -2.73 23.66 -1.16
CA LEU A 111 -4.01 24.36 -1.11
C LEU A 111 -4.63 24.30 0.30
N PRO A 112 -5.23 25.38 0.83
CA PRO A 112 -5.72 25.42 2.22
C PRO A 112 -6.79 24.38 2.58
N VAL A 113 -7.56 23.91 1.60
CA VAL A 113 -8.70 23.00 1.79
C VAL A 113 -8.39 21.56 1.39
N MET A 114 -7.17 21.29 0.91
CA MET A 114 -6.71 19.98 0.42
C MET A 114 -5.86 19.29 1.47
N ASP A 115 -6.20 18.03 1.79
CA ASP A 115 -5.40 17.21 2.72
C ASP A 115 -4.35 16.37 1.99
N GLY A 116 -4.46 16.25 0.66
CA GLY A 116 -3.61 15.40 -0.13
C GLY A 116 -4.10 15.20 -1.56
N TRP A 117 -3.46 14.30 -2.28
CA TRP A 117 -3.87 13.93 -3.62
C TRP A 117 -3.66 12.44 -3.91
N GLU A 118 -4.49 11.93 -4.81
CA GLU A 118 -4.52 10.58 -5.30
C GLU A 118 -3.72 10.48 -6.59
N LEU A 119 -2.79 9.53 -6.65
CA LEU A 119 -2.15 9.12 -7.90
C LEU A 119 -2.95 7.97 -8.53
N GLN A 120 -3.30 8.15 -9.79
CA GLN A 120 -3.82 7.09 -10.65
C GLN A 120 -2.75 6.75 -11.70
N ALA A 121 -2.23 5.52 -11.67
CA ALA A 121 -1.09 5.14 -12.50
C ALA A 121 -1.31 3.79 -13.18
N GLN A 122 -1.16 3.76 -14.51
CA GLN A 122 -0.99 2.51 -15.25
C GLN A 122 0.48 2.43 -15.66
N LEU A 123 1.22 1.54 -15.00
CA LEU A 123 2.66 1.46 -15.13
C LEU A 123 3.04 0.11 -15.70
N ASP A 124 4.05 0.08 -16.56
CA ASP A 124 4.72 -1.16 -16.91
C ASP A 124 5.51 -1.74 -15.69
N PRO A 125 5.97 -3.00 -15.75
CA PRO A 125 6.63 -3.64 -14.61
C PRO A 125 7.89 -2.90 -14.18
N ASP A 126 8.67 -2.41 -15.15
CA ASP A 126 9.95 -1.76 -14.89
C ASP A 126 9.76 -0.37 -14.25
N THR A 127 8.67 0.32 -14.59
CA THR A 127 8.32 1.60 -13.96
C THR A 127 7.71 1.41 -12.56
N THR A 128 6.96 0.32 -12.33
CA THR A 128 6.40 0.00 -11.01
C THR A 128 7.50 -0.15 -9.95
N ALA A 129 8.61 -0.79 -10.34
CA ALA A 129 9.77 -1.00 -9.49
C ALA A 129 10.40 0.29 -8.93
N ARG A 130 10.31 1.37 -9.71
CA ARG A 130 10.89 2.68 -9.39
C ARG A 130 9.89 3.63 -8.73
N LEU A 131 8.66 3.17 -8.53
CA LEU A 131 7.56 4.01 -8.06
C LEU A 131 7.76 4.45 -6.60
N GLY A 132 8.33 3.59 -5.74
CA GLY A 132 8.51 3.91 -4.31
C GLY A 132 9.27 5.23 -4.06
N GLU A 133 10.43 5.39 -4.71
CA GLU A 133 11.22 6.63 -4.61
C GLU A 133 10.50 7.86 -5.17
N ALA A 134 9.68 7.67 -6.22
CA ALA A 134 8.89 8.74 -6.79
C ALA A 134 7.73 9.16 -5.85
N LEU A 135 7.03 8.21 -5.22
CA LEU A 135 5.91 8.52 -4.34
C LEU A 135 6.33 9.41 -3.16
N ASP A 136 7.49 9.12 -2.56
CA ASP A 136 8.05 9.92 -1.47
C ASP A 136 8.43 11.34 -1.93
N ALA A 137 9.01 11.49 -3.13
CA ALA A 137 9.38 12.78 -3.68
C ALA A 137 8.17 13.68 -3.99
N TYR A 138 7.06 13.06 -4.39
CA TYR A 138 5.83 13.75 -4.81
C TYR A 138 4.77 13.87 -3.69
N GLN A 139 5.06 13.38 -2.48
CA GLN A 139 4.13 13.44 -1.33
C GLN A 139 2.74 12.89 -1.64
N VAL A 140 2.68 11.80 -2.41
CA VAL A 140 1.42 11.17 -2.81
C VAL A 140 0.70 10.65 -1.57
N THR A 141 -0.59 10.99 -1.44
CA THR A 141 -1.38 10.59 -0.25
C THR A 141 -2.00 9.20 -0.42
N MET A 142 -2.42 8.88 -1.63
CA MET A 142 -3.08 7.61 -1.94
C MET A 142 -2.79 7.18 -3.38
N VAL A 143 -2.68 5.88 -3.61
CA VAL A 143 -2.66 5.31 -4.97
C VAL A 143 -3.82 4.32 -5.09
N SER A 144 -4.76 4.57 -6.02
CA SER A 144 -6.00 3.78 -6.12
C SER A 144 -6.09 2.93 -7.39
N SER A 145 -5.32 3.25 -8.42
CA SER A 145 -5.16 2.43 -9.61
C SER A 145 -3.67 2.21 -9.89
N GLN A 146 -3.26 0.94 -9.84
CA GLN A 146 -1.99 0.44 -10.36
C GLN A 146 -2.30 -0.77 -11.24
N GLY A 147 -1.87 -0.74 -12.50
CA GLY A 147 -2.05 -1.86 -13.43
C GLY A 147 -0.96 -1.89 -14.49
N LEU A 148 -0.50 -3.10 -14.83
CA LEU A 148 0.40 -3.36 -15.96
C LEU A 148 -0.34 -3.15 -17.28
N LEU A 149 0.30 -2.46 -18.22
CA LEU A 149 -0.13 -2.45 -19.62
C LEU A 149 0.49 -3.67 -20.34
N LEU A 150 -0.35 -4.67 -20.66
CA LEU A 150 0.02 -5.72 -21.62
C LEU A 150 -0.41 -5.32 -23.04
N PRO A 151 0.41 -5.55 -24.08
CA PRO A 151 0.00 -5.29 -25.46
C PRO A 151 -1.21 -6.16 -25.83
N ALA A 152 -2.26 -5.52 -26.34
CA ALA A 152 -3.50 -6.19 -26.72
C ALA A 152 -3.25 -7.19 -27.87
N GLN A 153 -3.50 -8.48 -27.62
CA GLN A 153 -3.48 -9.49 -28.68
C GLN A 153 -4.79 -9.56 -29.48
N ASN A 154 -5.85 -8.84 -29.06
CA ASN A 154 -7.14 -8.88 -29.74
C ASN A 154 -7.89 -7.52 -29.68
N PRO A 155 -8.14 -6.85 -30.82
CA PRO A 155 -8.78 -5.53 -30.88
C PRO A 155 -10.29 -5.52 -30.54
N SER A 156 -10.90 -6.69 -30.26
CA SER A 156 -12.34 -6.81 -29.98
C SER A 156 -12.73 -6.71 -28.50
N GLN A 157 -11.77 -6.57 -27.57
CA GLN A 157 -12.04 -6.38 -26.13
C GLN A 157 -11.57 -5.00 -25.66
N PRO A 158 -12.48 -4.00 -25.52
CA PRO A 158 -12.10 -2.66 -25.08
C PRO A 158 -11.66 -2.56 -23.61
N TRP A 159 -11.90 -3.59 -22.79
CA TRP A 159 -11.76 -3.57 -21.32
C TRP A 159 -10.62 -4.44 -20.76
N GLY A 160 -9.76 -5.01 -21.61
CA GLY A 160 -8.65 -5.88 -21.19
C GLY A 160 -7.47 -5.20 -20.48
N LYS A 161 -7.66 -3.99 -19.94
CA LYS A 161 -6.56 -3.10 -19.50
C LYS A 161 -6.34 -3.02 -17.98
N HIS A 162 -7.11 -3.77 -17.19
CA HIS A 162 -6.98 -3.74 -15.73
C HIS A 162 -6.53 -5.10 -15.21
N HIS A 163 -5.45 -5.12 -14.41
CA HIS A 163 -5.04 -6.28 -13.62
C HIS A 163 -6.11 -6.57 -12.58
N SER A 164 -7.13 -7.31 -13.00
CA SER A 164 -8.18 -7.76 -12.11
C SER A 164 -7.57 -8.73 -11.11
N LEU A 165 -7.84 -8.51 -9.82
CA LEU A 165 -7.44 -9.47 -8.78
C LEU A 165 -8.22 -10.78 -8.93
N VAL A 166 -9.48 -10.68 -9.36
CA VAL A 166 -10.35 -11.82 -9.63
C VAL A 166 -10.88 -11.72 -11.06
N VAL A 167 -10.72 -12.80 -11.83
CA VAL A 167 -11.35 -12.96 -13.15
C VAL A 167 -12.41 -14.07 -13.06
N TYR A 168 -13.40 -14.05 -13.96
CA TYR A 168 -14.44 -15.08 -14.00
C TYR A 168 -14.28 -15.92 -15.26
N SER A 169 -14.34 -17.24 -15.10
CA SER A 169 -14.35 -18.18 -16.23
C SER A 169 -15.62 -18.00 -17.07
N ALA A 170 -15.64 -18.60 -18.27
CA ALA A 170 -16.85 -18.69 -19.10
C ALA A 170 -18.03 -19.41 -18.40
N THR A 171 -17.76 -20.16 -17.33
CA THR A 171 -18.75 -20.84 -16.49
C THR A 171 -19.07 -20.07 -15.19
N HIS A 172 -18.73 -18.78 -15.13
CA HIS A 172 -18.93 -17.89 -13.97
C HIS A 172 -18.23 -18.35 -12.69
N GLN A 173 -17.16 -19.14 -12.79
CA GLN A 173 -16.35 -19.50 -11.63
C GLN A 173 -15.29 -18.41 -11.39
N PRO A 174 -15.13 -17.91 -10.14
CA PRO A 174 -14.08 -16.96 -9.82
C PRO A 174 -12.71 -17.66 -9.86
N LEU A 175 -11.74 -16.99 -10.47
CA LEU A 175 -10.35 -17.40 -10.54
C LEU A 175 -9.49 -16.26 -10.02
N GLU A 176 -8.67 -16.55 -9.01
CA GLU A 176 -7.69 -15.59 -8.48
C GLU A 176 -6.49 -15.48 -9.41
N THR A 177 -6.09 -14.24 -9.69
CA THR A 177 -4.88 -13.97 -10.48
C THR A 177 -3.63 -14.02 -9.57
N PRO A 178 -2.42 -14.16 -10.12
CA PRO A 178 -1.21 -14.08 -9.29
C PRO A 178 -1.08 -12.72 -8.57
N ALA A 179 -1.67 -11.65 -9.11
CA ALA A 179 -1.76 -10.37 -8.41
C ALA A 179 -2.61 -10.48 -7.14
N ALA A 180 -3.76 -11.16 -7.15
CA ALA A 180 -4.53 -11.41 -5.92
C ALA A 180 -3.73 -12.17 -4.88
N GLN A 181 -3.00 -13.21 -5.28
CA GLN A 181 -2.16 -13.99 -4.37
C GLN A 181 -1.07 -13.14 -3.73
N LEU A 182 -0.40 -12.29 -4.50
CA LEU A 182 0.57 -11.34 -3.96
C LEU A 182 -0.08 -10.34 -2.99
N HIS A 183 -1.27 -9.81 -3.31
CA HIS A 183 -2.02 -8.95 -2.40
C HIS A 183 -2.38 -9.66 -1.07
N HIS A 184 -2.74 -10.94 -1.11
CA HIS A 184 -2.97 -11.74 0.10
C HIS A 184 -1.70 -11.89 0.93
N LEU A 185 -0.58 -12.25 0.31
CA LEU A 185 0.71 -12.38 0.98
C LEU A 185 1.17 -11.06 1.60
N LEU A 186 1.08 -9.96 0.85
CA LEU A 186 1.46 -8.64 1.34
C LEU A 186 0.62 -8.23 2.55
N ARG A 187 -0.69 -8.52 2.56
CA ARG A 187 -1.61 -8.23 3.67
C ARG A 187 -1.33 -9.09 4.89
N GLN A 188 -1.08 -10.39 4.70
CA GLN A 188 -0.78 -11.33 5.80
C GLN A 188 0.51 -10.96 6.52
N HIS A 189 1.47 -10.39 5.79
CA HIS A 189 2.80 -10.07 6.28
C HIS A 189 3.04 -8.56 6.35
N GLN A 190 2.07 -7.77 6.81
CA GLN A 190 2.21 -6.31 6.95
C GLN A 190 2.30 -5.90 8.42
N GLY A 191 3.33 -5.13 8.76
CA GLY A 191 3.42 -4.46 10.06
C GLY A 191 2.54 -3.22 10.16
N SER A 192 2.28 -2.77 11.38
CA SER A 192 1.46 -1.58 11.67
C SER A 192 2.19 -0.26 11.42
N LEU A 193 3.52 -0.29 11.36
CA LEU A 193 4.38 0.89 11.20
C LEU A 193 5.46 0.62 10.16
N CYS A 194 5.82 1.62 9.35
CA CYS A 194 7.04 1.54 8.55
C CYS A 194 8.27 1.47 9.48
N ALA A 195 9.28 0.70 9.08
CA ALA A 195 10.57 0.75 9.77
C ALA A 195 11.22 2.12 9.57
N LYS A 196 11.79 2.69 10.63
CA LYS A 196 12.47 3.99 10.57
C LYS A 196 13.82 3.86 9.86
N ASP A 197 14.21 4.91 9.15
CA ASP A 197 15.52 5.04 8.48
C ASP A 197 15.88 3.83 7.59
N TRP A 198 14.86 3.17 7.03
CA TRP A 198 15.06 2.04 6.14
C TRP A 198 15.66 2.50 4.81
N GLN A 199 16.67 1.76 4.35
CA GLN A 199 17.34 2.01 3.08
C GLN A 199 17.72 0.69 2.42
N LEU A 200 17.52 0.61 1.10
CA LEU A 200 18.07 -0.46 0.28
C LEU A 200 19.36 0.03 -0.39
N LEU A 201 20.48 -0.61 -0.06
CA LEU A 201 21.75 -0.36 -0.72
C LEU A 201 21.94 -1.37 -1.84
N SER A 202 21.86 -0.92 -3.08
CA SER A 202 22.11 -1.74 -4.25
C SER A 202 23.60 -1.87 -4.55
N SER A 203 24.02 -3.07 -4.95
CA SER A 203 25.36 -3.29 -5.50
C SER A 203 25.30 -3.19 -7.03
N PRO A 204 26.36 -2.77 -7.73
CA PRO A 204 26.38 -2.77 -9.19
C PRO A 204 26.05 -4.13 -9.84
N ALA A 205 26.19 -5.23 -9.08
CA ALA A 205 25.87 -6.59 -9.51
C ALA A 205 24.36 -6.90 -9.51
N ASP A 206 23.53 -6.18 -8.74
CA ASP A 206 22.08 -6.40 -8.70
C ASP A 206 21.32 -5.73 -9.86
N ARG A 207 21.93 -4.74 -10.52
CA ARG A 207 21.32 -3.93 -11.60
C ARG A 207 19.92 -3.39 -11.25
N GLY A 208 19.63 -3.14 -9.98
CA GLY A 208 18.31 -2.68 -9.51
C GLY A 208 17.22 -3.74 -9.57
N GLN A 209 17.55 -5.04 -9.61
CA GLN A 209 16.58 -6.13 -9.73
C GLN A 209 16.04 -6.63 -8.38
N VAL A 210 16.51 -6.07 -7.28
CA VAL A 210 16.03 -6.37 -5.93
C VAL A 210 15.28 -5.16 -5.40
N GLU A 211 14.10 -5.40 -4.87
CA GLU A 211 13.35 -4.43 -4.10
C GLU A 211 13.10 -4.94 -2.70
N SER A 212 12.90 -4.00 -1.77
CA SER A 212 12.54 -4.37 -0.42
C SER A 212 11.62 -3.37 0.24
N SER A 213 10.97 -3.80 1.31
CA SER A 213 10.30 -2.92 2.27
C SER A 213 10.37 -3.53 3.66
N ALA A 214 10.30 -2.68 4.68
CA ALA A 214 10.42 -3.07 6.07
C ALA A 214 9.32 -2.43 6.91
N SER A 215 8.68 -3.23 7.77
CA SER A 215 7.61 -2.79 8.65
C SER A 215 7.70 -3.46 10.03
N CYS A 216 7.24 -2.77 11.06
CA CYS A 216 7.25 -3.21 12.45
C CYS A 216 5.81 -3.45 12.95
N ASN A 217 5.62 -4.44 13.82
CA ASN A 217 4.31 -4.70 14.44
C ASN A 217 4.03 -3.84 15.68
N ASP A 218 5.05 -3.15 16.21
CA ASP A 218 4.93 -2.30 17.38
C ASP A 218 5.94 -1.15 17.33
N ALA A 219 5.75 -0.16 18.20
CA ALA A 219 6.59 1.05 18.23
C ALA A 219 8.04 0.80 18.66
N ALA A 220 8.31 -0.28 19.41
CA ALA A 220 9.65 -0.71 19.78
C ALA A 220 10.31 -1.60 18.70
N CYS A 221 9.56 -1.94 17.65
CA CYS A 221 9.93 -2.85 16.58
C CYS A 221 10.47 -4.20 17.10
N THR A 222 9.81 -4.80 18.09
CA THR A 222 10.22 -6.13 18.59
C THR A 222 10.00 -7.25 17.57
N HIS A 223 9.10 -7.01 16.62
CA HIS A 223 8.89 -7.88 15.47
C HIS A 223 8.97 -7.06 14.18
N LEU A 224 10.06 -7.28 13.44
CA LEU A 224 10.36 -6.67 12.16
C LEU A 224 10.00 -7.64 11.02
N ILE A 225 9.23 -7.15 10.05
CA ILE A 225 8.83 -7.88 8.85
C ILE A 225 9.51 -7.23 7.65
N LEU A 226 10.31 -8.03 6.94
CA LEU A 226 11.02 -7.65 5.74
C LEU A 226 10.39 -8.34 4.55
N LYS A 227 10.07 -7.58 3.51
CA LYS A 227 9.59 -8.08 2.23
C LYS A 227 10.68 -7.82 1.21
N LEU A 228 11.08 -8.85 0.47
CA LEU A 228 12.15 -8.80 -0.52
C LEU A 228 11.61 -9.36 -1.83
N VAL A 229 11.81 -8.65 -2.93
CA VAL A 229 11.45 -9.09 -4.28
C VAL A 229 12.74 -9.24 -5.08
N ASN A 230 12.92 -10.36 -5.74
CA ASN A 230 13.96 -10.52 -6.76
C ASN A 230 13.29 -10.66 -8.14
N GLN A 231 13.37 -9.60 -8.93
CA GLN A 231 12.87 -9.55 -10.31
C GLN A 231 13.88 -10.13 -11.31
N GLY A 232 15.09 -10.44 -10.83
CA GLY A 232 16.17 -10.94 -11.64
C GLY A 232 16.04 -12.41 -12.03
N HIS A 233 16.73 -12.77 -13.10
CA HIS A 233 16.86 -14.16 -13.56
C HIS A 233 17.92 -14.95 -12.77
N MET A 234 18.67 -14.30 -11.90
CA MET A 234 19.75 -14.89 -11.10
C MET A 234 19.38 -14.91 -9.62
N LYS A 235 19.95 -15.86 -8.87
CA LYS A 235 19.89 -15.82 -7.40
C LYS A 235 20.59 -14.56 -6.90
N GLN A 236 20.02 -13.95 -5.86
CA GLN A 236 20.58 -12.77 -5.21
C GLN A 236 20.84 -13.09 -3.73
N ALA A 237 21.87 -12.48 -3.16
CA ALA A 237 22.16 -12.56 -1.73
C ALA A 237 22.05 -11.16 -1.14
N VAL A 238 21.09 -10.95 -0.24
CA VAL A 238 20.86 -9.65 0.38
C VAL A 238 21.38 -9.68 1.80
N THR A 239 22.31 -8.77 2.12
CA THR A 239 22.73 -8.55 3.50
C THR A 239 21.80 -7.54 4.15
N VAL A 240 21.12 -7.97 5.19
CA VAL A 240 20.22 -7.15 6.01
C VAL A 240 20.97 -6.76 7.27
N THR A 241 21.09 -5.47 7.55
CA THR A 241 21.63 -4.95 8.82
C THR A 241 20.54 -4.17 9.54
N VAL A 242 20.22 -4.60 10.75
CA VAL A 242 19.27 -3.94 11.64
C VAL A 242 20.06 -3.27 12.75
N GLN A 243 19.87 -1.96 12.93
CA GLN A 243 20.51 -1.18 13.98
C GLN A 243 19.47 -0.56 14.90
N HIS A 244 19.71 -0.59 16.21
CA HIS A 244 18.91 0.15 17.18
C HIS A 244 19.63 1.44 17.57
N THR A 245 18.95 2.58 17.47
CA THR A 245 19.45 3.87 17.96
C THR A 245 19.20 3.98 19.46
N VAL A 246 20.25 3.79 20.27
CA VAL A 246 20.19 4.08 21.69
C VAL A 246 20.32 5.60 21.86
N PRO A 247 19.36 6.30 22.51
CA PRO A 247 19.48 7.74 22.74
C PRO A 247 20.78 8.04 23.50
N PRO A 248 21.46 9.16 23.19
CA PRO A 248 22.68 9.52 23.89
C PRO A 248 22.40 9.61 25.40
N PRO A 249 23.31 9.13 26.25
CA PRO A 249 23.09 9.19 27.68
C PRO A 249 22.89 10.63 28.12
N ALA A 250 21.94 10.86 29.04
CA ALA A 250 21.75 12.17 29.65
C ALA A 250 23.09 12.66 30.23
N PRO A 251 23.44 13.95 30.10
CA PRO A 251 24.67 14.48 30.67
C PRO A 251 24.64 14.31 32.18
N SER A 252 25.35 13.30 32.69
CA SER A 252 25.48 13.04 34.11
C SER A 252 26.92 13.30 34.53
N TRP A 253 27.09 14.13 35.56
CA TRP A 253 28.38 14.47 36.16
C TRP A 253 28.93 13.35 37.06
N TRP A 254 28.43 12.12 36.93
CA TRP A 254 28.85 10.95 37.68
C TRP A 254 29.30 9.86 36.71
N SER A 255 30.54 9.41 36.88
CA SER A 255 31.17 8.38 36.06
C SER A 255 30.52 7.02 36.26
N GLN A 256 29.47 6.72 35.50
CA GLN A 256 29.15 5.37 35.09
C GLN A 256 28.95 5.39 33.59
N THR A 257 29.83 4.72 32.84
CA THR A 257 29.61 4.47 31.41
C THR A 257 28.28 3.72 31.28
N PRO A 258 27.25 4.32 30.66
CA PRO A 258 25.99 3.62 30.46
C PRO A 258 26.27 2.42 29.55
N ARG A 259 25.91 1.22 30.01
CA ARG A 259 25.94 0.04 29.13
C ARG A 259 24.88 0.25 28.07
N VAL A 260 25.32 0.34 26.81
CA VAL A 260 24.42 0.36 25.66
C VAL A 260 23.75 -1.02 25.60
N PRO A 261 22.41 -1.12 25.69
CA PRO A 261 21.72 -2.40 25.66
C PRO A 261 22.01 -3.11 24.33
N ARG A 262 22.35 -4.40 24.42
CA ARG A 262 22.63 -5.24 23.25
C ARG A 262 21.36 -5.52 22.48
N LEU A 263 21.42 -5.35 21.17
CA LEU A 263 20.38 -5.85 20.26
C LEU A 263 20.63 -7.33 19.98
N LEU A 264 19.63 -8.16 20.23
CA LEU A 264 19.68 -9.60 20.03
C LEU A 264 18.64 -10.03 19.01
N LEU A 265 19.01 -10.97 18.15
CA LEU A 265 18.07 -11.71 17.32
C LEU A 265 17.56 -12.91 18.13
N ALA A 266 16.35 -12.79 18.68
CA ALA A 266 15.71 -13.85 19.45
C ALA A 266 15.20 -14.99 18.57
N GLY A 267 14.90 -14.71 17.30
CA GLY A 267 14.48 -15.69 16.32
C GLY A 267 14.33 -15.08 14.94
N SER A 268 14.40 -15.94 13.91
CA SER A 268 14.12 -15.54 12.54
C SER A 268 13.53 -16.69 11.74
N GLU A 269 12.61 -16.34 10.85
CA GLU A 269 12.05 -17.25 9.86
C GLU A 269 11.88 -16.51 8.54
N ALA A 270 11.98 -17.22 7.42
CA ALA A 270 11.69 -16.66 6.12
C ALA A 270 11.04 -17.67 5.19
N THR A 271 10.10 -17.19 4.40
CA THR A 271 9.37 -17.98 3.41
C THR A 271 9.53 -17.30 2.06
N THR A 272 9.86 -18.08 1.04
CA THR A 272 9.96 -17.65 -0.35
C THR A 272 8.83 -18.26 -1.17
N TRP A 273 8.25 -17.42 -2.03
CA TRP A 273 7.28 -17.77 -3.04
C TRP A 273 7.88 -17.52 -4.41
N ALA A 274 7.98 -18.56 -5.24
CA ALA A 274 8.47 -18.45 -6.62
C ALA A 274 7.43 -18.99 -7.61
N VAL A 275 7.41 -18.43 -8.82
CA VAL A 275 6.55 -18.91 -9.92
C VAL A 275 7.10 -20.23 -10.44
N LYS A 276 6.21 -21.22 -10.62
CA LYS A 276 6.58 -22.52 -11.19
C LYS A 276 7.04 -22.34 -12.65
N GLY A 277 8.24 -22.84 -12.98
CA GLY A 277 8.78 -22.77 -14.35
C GLY A 277 7.98 -23.63 -15.34
N PRO A 278 8.04 -23.32 -16.65
CA PRO A 278 7.29 -24.06 -17.69
C PRO A 278 7.66 -25.55 -17.78
N ASP A 279 8.85 -25.95 -17.34
CA ASP A 279 9.31 -27.34 -17.41
C ASP A 279 8.62 -28.27 -16.37
N ASP A 280 7.96 -27.71 -15.35
CA ASP A 280 7.27 -28.48 -14.31
C ASP A 280 5.73 -28.46 -14.45
N ALA A 281 5.20 -27.71 -15.42
CA ALA A 281 3.77 -27.60 -15.69
C ALA A 281 3.41 -28.44 -16.92
N GLY A 282 2.88 -29.65 -16.69
CA GLY A 282 2.19 -30.40 -17.73
C GLY A 282 1.07 -29.55 -18.37
N PRO A 283 0.66 -29.87 -19.60
CA PRO A 283 -0.19 -29.00 -20.41
C PRO A 283 -1.66 -29.19 -20.01
N THR A 284 -2.09 -28.71 -18.84
CA THR A 284 -3.52 -28.64 -18.49
C THR A 284 -3.73 -27.63 -17.35
N PHE A 285 -4.35 -26.49 -17.67
CA PHE A 285 -5.02 -25.62 -16.69
C PHE A 285 -6.38 -26.24 -16.30
N GLU A 286 -6.41 -27.50 -15.88
CA GLU A 286 -7.68 -28.22 -15.61
C GLU A 286 -7.92 -28.57 -14.13
N HIS A 287 -7.10 -28.10 -13.17
CA HIS A 287 -7.36 -28.37 -11.75
C HIS A 287 -7.33 -27.13 -10.83
N PRO A 288 -8.23 -27.05 -9.83
CA PRO A 288 -8.52 -25.83 -9.04
C PRO A 288 -7.60 -25.66 -7.82
N SER A 289 -6.46 -26.34 -7.75
CA SER A 289 -5.42 -26.00 -6.76
C SER A 289 -4.64 -24.78 -7.25
N ASN A 290 -5.29 -23.62 -7.18
CA ASN A 290 -4.93 -22.31 -7.71
C ASN A 290 -3.60 -21.69 -7.18
N GLN A 291 -2.65 -22.43 -6.61
CA GLN A 291 -1.40 -21.83 -6.15
C GLN A 291 -0.40 -21.69 -7.31
N LEU A 292 -0.30 -20.48 -7.87
CA LEU A 292 0.69 -20.12 -8.88
C LEU A 292 2.09 -19.96 -8.26
N PHE A 293 2.12 -19.67 -6.96
CA PHE A 293 3.33 -19.59 -6.15
C PHE A 293 3.46 -20.80 -5.24
N GLN A 294 4.64 -21.43 -5.22
CA GLN A 294 4.97 -22.43 -4.20
C GLN A 294 5.72 -21.79 -3.04
N ALA A 295 5.20 -21.97 -1.83
CA ALA A 295 5.87 -21.56 -0.61
C ALA A 295 6.98 -22.55 -0.26
N GLN A 296 8.18 -22.05 -0.01
CA GLN A 296 9.32 -22.85 0.46
C GLN A 296 10.07 -22.09 1.56
N PRO A 297 10.63 -22.77 2.57
CA PRO A 297 11.50 -22.12 3.54
C PRO A 297 12.67 -21.44 2.83
N ALA A 298 12.88 -20.16 3.10
CA ALA A 298 14.01 -19.42 2.55
C ALA A 298 15.27 -19.68 3.39
N GLN A 299 16.43 -19.69 2.75
CA GLN A 299 17.69 -19.82 3.47
C GLN A 299 18.08 -18.48 4.09
N LEU A 300 18.11 -18.47 5.43
CA LEU A 300 18.64 -17.39 6.25
C LEU A 300 19.97 -17.82 6.87
N THR A 301 21.00 -17.01 6.69
CA THR A 301 22.29 -17.20 7.35
C THR A 301 22.54 -16.01 8.25
N VAL A 302 22.51 -16.22 9.57
CA VAL A 302 22.91 -15.18 10.53
C VAL A 302 24.40 -14.93 10.35
N VAL A 303 24.78 -13.67 10.11
CA VAL A 303 26.18 -13.28 10.02
C VAL A 303 26.62 -12.89 11.43
N PRO A 304 27.67 -13.51 12.00
CA PRO A 304 28.19 -13.07 13.29
C PRO A 304 28.64 -11.62 13.17
N THR A 305 27.98 -10.72 13.89
CA THR A 305 28.34 -9.30 13.91
C THR A 305 29.65 -9.14 14.67
N VAL A 306 30.66 -8.63 13.96
CA VAL A 306 31.95 -8.32 14.56
C VAL A 306 31.84 -6.92 15.16
N SER A 307 32.22 -6.84 16.45
CA SER A 307 32.63 -5.66 17.23
C SER A 307 31.61 -4.67 17.83
N ASP A 308 30.35 -4.57 17.41
CA ASP A 308 29.50 -3.47 17.89
C ASP A 308 28.13 -4.02 18.33
N ASN A 309 27.90 -4.05 19.65
CA ASN A 309 26.71 -4.59 20.33
C ASN A 309 25.34 -3.98 19.92
N THR A 310 25.29 -3.16 18.88
CA THR A 310 24.17 -2.29 18.49
C THR A 310 23.48 -2.70 17.20
N HIS A 311 24.02 -3.68 16.47
CA HIS A 311 23.44 -4.14 15.21
C HIS A 311 23.41 -5.68 15.09
N VAL A 312 22.48 -6.16 14.27
CA VAL A 312 22.32 -7.55 13.86
C VAL A 312 22.38 -7.61 12.34
N SER A 313 23.18 -8.53 11.80
CA SER A 313 23.28 -8.75 10.35
C SER A 313 22.89 -10.17 9.95
N LEU A 314 22.13 -10.30 8.87
CA LEU A 314 21.74 -11.58 8.28
C LEU A 314 21.89 -11.54 6.77
N ILE A 315 22.15 -12.69 6.16
CA ILE A 315 22.10 -12.87 4.70
C ILE A 315 20.83 -13.65 4.36
N VAL A 316 20.04 -13.10 3.45
CA VAL A 316 18.86 -13.76 2.86
C VAL A 316 19.19 -14.16 1.42
N GLN A 317 19.01 -15.44 1.09
CA GLN A 317 19.16 -15.93 -0.27
C GLN A 317 17.83 -15.84 -1.02
N LEU A 318 17.80 -15.09 -2.11
CA LEU A 318 16.62 -14.89 -2.94
C LEU A 318 16.72 -15.75 -4.21
N LEU A 319 15.65 -16.47 -4.51
CA LEU A 319 15.52 -17.20 -5.77
C LEU A 319 15.20 -16.23 -6.92
N PRO A 320 15.49 -16.56 -8.18
CA PRO A 320 15.02 -15.78 -9.33
C PRO A 320 13.49 -15.65 -9.32
N HIS A 321 12.97 -14.50 -9.78
CA HIS A 321 11.51 -14.26 -9.90
C HIS A 321 10.71 -14.65 -8.66
N SER A 322 11.19 -14.20 -7.50
CA SER A 322 10.64 -14.62 -6.21
C SER A 322 10.28 -13.46 -5.30
N PHE A 323 9.30 -13.72 -4.44
CA PHE A 323 8.91 -12.87 -3.33
C PHE A 323 9.26 -13.59 -2.04
N THR A 324 10.02 -12.95 -1.16
CA THR A 324 10.45 -13.52 0.13
C THR A 324 10.00 -12.61 1.26
N VAL A 325 9.41 -13.20 2.29
CA VAL A 325 9.12 -12.52 3.56
C VAL A 325 10.03 -13.10 4.62
N ALA A 326 10.73 -12.23 5.35
CA ALA A 326 11.50 -12.59 6.53
C ALA A 326 10.92 -11.91 7.78
N HIS A 327 10.65 -12.71 8.80
CA HIS A 327 10.24 -12.26 10.12
C HIS A 327 11.44 -12.33 11.05
N LEU A 328 11.77 -11.21 11.69
CA LEU A 328 12.87 -11.07 12.63
C LEU A 328 12.31 -10.67 14.00
N HIS A 329 12.56 -11.51 15.00
CA HIS A 329 12.22 -11.23 16.39
C HIS A 329 13.42 -10.61 17.09
N LEU A 330 13.28 -9.35 17.47
CA LEU A 330 14.34 -8.54 18.08
C LEU A 330 14.08 -8.41 19.57
N ALA A 331 15.13 -8.61 20.37
CA ALA A 331 15.11 -8.40 21.80
C ALA A 331 16.24 -7.46 22.22
N GLN A 332 16.04 -6.75 23.33
CA GLN A 332 17.10 -6.01 23.99
C GLN A 332 17.54 -6.79 25.23
N GLU A 333 18.84 -6.86 25.50
CA GLU A 333 19.31 -7.39 26.79
C GLU A 333 18.66 -6.58 27.94
N PRO A 334 18.12 -7.24 28.97
CA PRO A 334 17.60 -6.54 30.13
C PRO A 334 18.71 -5.71 30.77
N HIS A 335 18.38 -4.47 31.11
CA HIS A 335 19.23 -3.63 31.94
C HIS A 335 19.23 -4.24 33.35
N ASP A 336 20.19 -5.12 33.66
CA ASP A 336 20.36 -5.56 35.04
C ASP A 336 20.68 -4.32 35.90
N PRO A 337 19.89 -4.00 36.94
CA PRO A 337 20.31 -3.03 37.93
C PRO A 337 21.52 -3.63 38.65
N VAL A 338 22.66 -2.94 38.56
CA VAL A 338 23.85 -3.31 39.32
C VAL A 338 23.48 -3.27 40.82
N PRO A 339 23.78 -4.33 41.60
CA PRO A 339 23.44 -4.39 43.02
C PRO A 339 24.12 -3.31 43.88
#